data_AF-A0A975VP62-F1
#
_entry.id   AF-A0A975VP62-F1
#
_cell.length_a   1.000
_cell.length_b   1.000
_cell.length_c   1.000
_cell.angle_alpha   90.00
_cell.angle_beta   90.00
_cell.angle_gamma   90.00
#
_symmetry.space_group_name_H-M   'P 1'
#
loop_
_entity.id
_entity.type
_entity.pdbx_description
1 polymer ?
#
loop_
_entity_poly.entity_id
_entity_poly.type
_entity_poly.pdbx_seq_one_letter_code
_entity_poly.pdbx_strand_id
1 'polypeptide(L)'
;MALAQAVLAEAPVTEISQLRLERTEEGVLLSATVRFELPQVIDDALAKGIPMFFVAEAVLFRDRWYWYDKQTAVTARHMRLSYQPLTRRWRLTVSPNPIGNSGLALGQTFDTREEALAAVQHISHWKIAEAGDVDPEARYNVDFRFRLDVSQLPRPFQIGAVGHADWNITALRNQRLTIESGR
;
A
#
# COMPACT_ATOMS: atom_id res chain seq x y z
N MET A 1 -14.47 -17.36 41.48
CA MET A 1 -14.95 -16.27 40.60
C MET A 1 -13.95 -16.11 39.48
N ALA A 2 -14.31 -16.50 38.25
CA ALA A 2 -13.42 -16.46 37.09
C ALA A 2 -13.29 -15.02 36.59
N LEU A 3 -12.05 -14.55 36.47
CA LEU A 3 -11.71 -13.29 35.82
C LEU A 3 -11.98 -13.45 34.31
N ALA A 4 -12.87 -12.64 33.76
CA ALA A 4 -13.05 -12.50 32.33
C ALA A 4 -11.78 -11.87 31.75
N GLN A 5 -11.00 -12.66 31.00
CA GLN A 5 -9.94 -12.13 30.15
C GLN A 5 -10.61 -11.41 28.98
N ALA A 6 -10.48 -10.09 28.94
CA ALA A 6 -10.71 -9.35 27.72
C ALA A 6 -9.64 -9.82 26.71
N VAL A 7 -10.05 -10.59 25.71
CA VAL A 7 -9.25 -10.80 24.50
C VAL A 7 -9.18 -9.42 23.84
N LEU A 8 -8.11 -8.68 24.12
CA LEU A 8 -7.69 -7.62 23.23
C LEU A 8 -7.39 -8.32 21.91
N ALA A 9 -8.26 -8.12 20.92
CA ALA A 9 -8.00 -8.57 19.57
C ALA A 9 -6.63 -8.00 19.16
N GLU A 10 -5.63 -8.89 19.11
CA GLU A 10 -4.34 -8.58 18.51
C GLU A 10 -4.66 -8.19 17.07
N ALA A 11 -4.57 -6.89 16.77
CA ALA A 11 -4.80 -6.40 15.43
C ALA A 11 -3.86 -7.18 14.48
N PRO A 12 -4.34 -7.63 13.31
CA PRO A 12 -3.51 -8.37 12.38
C PRO A 12 -2.25 -7.56 12.10
N VAL A 13 -1.09 -8.15 12.35
CA VAL A 13 0.21 -7.49 12.19
C VAL A 13 0.40 -7.21 10.71
N THR A 14 0.13 -5.96 10.31
CA THR A 14 0.44 -5.47 8.97
C THR A 14 1.88 -4.94 9.02
N GLU A 15 2.80 -5.63 8.37
CA GLU A 15 4.23 -5.29 8.39
C GLU A 15 4.79 -5.11 6.98
N ILE A 16 5.82 -4.28 6.86
CA ILE A 16 6.59 -4.12 5.62
C ILE A 16 7.90 -4.90 5.79
N SER A 17 7.94 -6.11 5.26
CA SER A 17 9.03 -7.07 5.49
C SER A 17 10.28 -6.75 4.67
N GLN A 18 10.13 -6.57 3.37
CA GLN A 18 11.20 -6.25 2.44
C GLN A 18 10.91 -4.86 1.88
N LEU A 19 11.76 -3.87 2.15
CA LEU A 19 11.70 -2.56 1.53
C LEU A 19 13.08 -2.26 0.97
N ARG A 20 13.17 -2.25 -0.36
CA ARG A 20 14.40 -1.98 -1.10
C ARG A 20 14.22 -0.71 -1.90
N LEU A 21 15.25 0.11 -1.88
CA LEU A 21 15.35 1.32 -2.67
C LEU A 21 16.57 1.19 -3.56
N GLU A 22 16.37 1.34 -4.86
CA GLU A 22 17.42 1.28 -5.87
C GLU A 22 17.44 2.60 -6.61
N ARG A 23 18.64 3.11 -6.89
CA ARG A 23 18.81 4.30 -7.73
C ARG A 23 19.30 3.85 -9.10
N THR A 24 18.54 4.19 -10.13
CA THR A 24 18.84 3.87 -11.52
C THR A 24 18.94 5.16 -12.34
N GLU A 25 19.27 5.04 -13.63
CA GLU A 25 19.26 6.16 -14.57
C GLU A 25 17.85 6.74 -14.79
N GLU A 26 16.81 5.92 -14.57
CA GLU A 26 15.41 6.32 -14.72
C GLU A 26 14.87 7.05 -13.48
N GLY A 27 15.55 6.93 -12.33
CA GLY A 27 15.14 7.55 -11.08
C GLY A 27 15.34 6.65 -9.86
N VAL A 28 14.53 6.88 -8.83
CA VAL A 28 14.51 6.03 -7.63
C VAL A 28 13.40 5.01 -7.76
N LEU A 29 13.76 3.74 -7.72
CA LEU A 29 12.84 2.61 -7.73
C LEU A 29 12.65 2.07 -6.32
N LEU A 30 11.40 1.82 -5.95
CA LEU A 30 11.00 1.19 -4.71
C LEU A 30 10.41 -0.19 -5.00
N SER A 31 10.92 -1.18 -4.29
CA SER A 31 10.35 -2.52 -4.23
C SER A 31 10.03 -2.86 -2.79
N ALA A 32 8.78 -3.26 -2.52
CA ALA A 32 8.31 -3.59 -1.19
C ALA A 32 7.41 -4.83 -1.14
N THR A 33 7.50 -5.59 -0.06
CA THR A 33 6.58 -6.67 0.28
C THR A 33 5.86 -6.31 1.59
N VAL A 34 4.56 -6.03 1.47
CA VAL A 34 3.67 -5.78 2.61
C VAL A 34 3.00 -7.08 2.99
N ARG A 35 3.23 -7.55 4.22
CA ARG A 35 2.56 -8.74 4.76
C ARG A 35 1.40 -8.27 5.62
N PHE A 36 0.22 -8.75 5.29
CA PHE A 36 -0.98 -8.52 6.07
C PHE A 36 -1.94 -9.66 5.84
N GLU A 37 -2.76 -9.94 6.84
CA GLU A 37 -3.90 -10.82 6.72
C GLU A 37 -5.15 -9.99 6.48
N LEU A 38 -6.06 -10.49 5.64
CA LEU A 38 -7.36 -9.86 5.49
C LEU A 38 -8.28 -10.32 6.63
N PRO A 39 -8.82 -9.39 7.42
CA PRO A 39 -9.91 -9.66 8.35
C PRO A 39 -11.11 -10.26 7.62
N GLN A 40 -11.81 -11.18 8.29
CA GLN A 40 -12.96 -11.89 7.72
C GLN A 40 -14.04 -10.93 7.20
N VAL A 41 -14.26 -9.79 7.86
CA VAL A 41 -15.23 -8.79 7.42
C VAL A 41 -14.90 -8.19 6.05
N ILE A 42 -13.60 -8.04 5.74
CA ILE A 42 -13.13 -7.52 4.45
C ILE A 42 -13.26 -8.62 3.39
N ASP A 43 -12.92 -9.86 3.73
CA ASP A 43 -13.13 -11.01 2.83
C ASP A 43 -14.60 -11.20 2.46
N ASP A 44 -15.50 -11.14 3.43
CA ASP A 44 -16.95 -11.24 3.21
C ASP A 44 -17.46 -10.09 2.33
N ALA A 45 -16.93 -8.89 2.50
CA ALA A 45 -17.27 -7.73 1.68
C ALA A 45 -16.78 -7.93 0.23
N LEU A 46 -15.54 -8.39 0.05
CA LEU A 46 -14.98 -8.74 -1.26
C LEU A 46 -15.82 -9.82 -1.94
N ALA A 47 -16.20 -10.88 -1.22
CA ALA A 47 -17.03 -11.97 -1.74
C ALA A 47 -18.41 -11.48 -2.22
N LYS A 48 -18.95 -10.43 -1.60
CA LYS A 48 -20.19 -9.73 -2.03
C LYS A 48 -19.99 -8.76 -3.19
N GLY A 49 -18.78 -8.69 -3.75
CA GLY A 49 -18.43 -7.83 -4.88
C GLY A 49 -18.12 -6.38 -4.50
N ILE A 50 -17.89 -6.09 -3.21
CA ILE A 50 -17.54 -4.75 -2.75
C ILE A 50 -16.03 -4.55 -2.94
N PRO A 51 -15.60 -3.57 -3.75
CA PRO A 51 -14.19 -3.37 -4.02
C PRO A 51 -13.46 -2.80 -2.80
N MET A 52 -12.25 -3.29 -2.55
CA MET A 52 -11.32 -2.76 -1.56
C MET A 52 -10.28 -1.89 -2.23
N PHE A 53 -10.00 -0.74 -1.63
CA PHE A 53 -9.06 0.25 -2.15
C PHE A 53 -7.84 0.32 -1.24
N PHE A 54 -6.69 -0.13 -1.74
CA PHE A 54 -5.41 -0.01 -1.06
C PHE A 54 -4.63 1.16 -1.64
N VAL A 55 -3.89 1.85 -0.78
CA VAL A 55 -3.04 2.98 -1.17
C VAL A 55 -1.65 2.73 -0.63
N ALA A 56 -0.70 2.67 -1.55
CA ALA A 56 0.72 2.68 -1.26
C ALA A 56 1.25 4.09 -1.55
N GLU A 57 1.85 4.74 -0.57
CA GLU A 57 2.39 6.10 -0.66
C GLU A 57 3.87 6.07 -0.32
N ALA A 58 4.68 6.78 -1.11
CA ALA A 58 6.10 6.96 -0.87
C ALA A 58 6.42 8.45 -0.86
N VAL A 59 7.04 8.89 0.23
CA VAL A 59 7.50 10.27 0.39
C VAL A 59 9.01 10.27 0.48
N LEU A 60 9.67 10.95 -0.45
CA LEU A 60 11.12 11.12 -0.47
C LEU A 60 11.49 12.43 0.22
N PHE A 61 12.27 12.34 1.28
CA PHE A 61 12.80 13.46 2.04
C PHE A 61 14.31 13.55 1.90
N ARG A 62 14.83 14.77 1.78
CA ARG A 62 16.27 15.03 1.84
C ARG A 62 16.67 15.34 3.28
N ASP A 63 17.61 14.56 3.81
CA ASP A 63 18.16 14.69 5.17
C ASP A 63 19.04 15.97 5.24
N ARG A 64 18.52 17.07 5.79
CA ARG A 64 19.25 18.34 6.01
C ARG A 64 19.08 18.82 7.45
N TRP A 65 20.21 19.05 8.15
CA TRP A 65 20.28 19.15 9.62
C TRP A 65 19.67 20.42 10.27
N TYR A 66 19.23 21.43 9.54
CA TYR A 66 18.67 22.63 10.15
C TYR A 66 17.37 23.04 9.39
N TRP A 67 16.24 22.82 10.07
CA TRP A 67 14.90 23.45 9.99
C TRP A 67 14.00 23.35 8.74
N TYR A 68 14.34 22.65 7.66
CA TYR A 68 13.34 22.40 6.59
C TYR A 68 13.61 21.08 5.86
N ASP A 69 12.92 20.01 6.26
CA ASP A 69 12.80 18.81 5.44
C ASP A 69 12.09 19.20 4.15
N LYS A 70 12.86 19.39 3.06
CA LYS A 70 12.27 19.64 1.75
C LYS A 70 11.78 18.31 1.20
N GLN A 71 10.47 18.08 1.29
CA GLN A 71 9.77 17.03 0.56
C GLN A 71 10.17 17.12 -0.91
N THR A 72 10.94 16.14 -1.37
CA THR A 72 11.58 16.16 -2.69
C THR A 72 10.65 15.57 -3.74
N ALA A 73 9.96 14.48 -3.39
CA ALA A 73 8.95 13.87 -4.22
C ALA A 73 7.89 13.18 -3.36
N VAL A 74 6.63 13.20 -3.81
CA VAL A 74 5.56 12.36 -3.27
C VAL A 74 4.86 11.67 -4.41
N THR A 75 4.69 10.37 -4.25
CA THR A 75 3.93 9.55 -5.18
C THR A 75 3.01 8.61 -4.43
N ALA A 76 1.86 8.35 -5.03
CA ALA A 76 0.89 7.40 -4.53
C ALA A 76 0.55 6.39 -5.63
N ARG A 77 0.28 5.17 -5.22
CA ARG A 77 -0.21 4.09 -6.06
C ARG A 77 -1.50 3.58 -5.44
N HIS A 78 -2.58 3.75 -6.18
CA HIS A 78 -3.92 3.32 -5.81
C HIS A 78 -4.17 1.95 -6.42
N MET A 79 -4.71 1.04 -5.62
CA MET A 79 -4.97 -0.35 -6.00
C MET A 79 -6.41 -0.69 -5.64
N ARG A 80 -7.19 -1.12 -6.62
CA ARG A 80 -8.57 -1.57 -6.41
C ARG A 80 -8.65 -3.06 -6.61
N LEU A 81 -8.88 -3.79 -5.53
CA LEU A 81 -9.16 -5.21 -5.53
C LEU A 81 -10.67 -5.45 -5.53
N SER A 82 -11.16 -6.32 -6.39
CA SER A 82 -12.57 -6.68 -6.45
C SER A 82 -12.75 -8.13 -6.87
N TYR A 83 -13.75 -8.81 -6.30
CA TYR A 83 -14.18 -10.12 -6.77
C TYR A 83 -15.44 -9.96 -7.61
N GLN A 84 -15.52 -10.69 -8.72
CA GLN A 84 -16.67 -10.71 -9.62
C GLN A 84 -17.41 -12.04 -9.43
N PRO A 85 -18.54 -12.09 -8.68
CA PRO A 85 -19.19 -13.36 -8.33
C PRO A 85 -19.71 -14.14 -9.55
N LEU A 86 -20.11 -13.42 -10.61
CA LEU A 86 -20.64 -14.04 -11.82
C LEU A 86 -19.55 -14.79 -12.61
N THR A 87 -18.38 -14.19 -12.77
CA THR A 87 -17.24 -14.79 -13.48
C THR A 87 -16.31 -15.58 -12.57
N ARG A 88 -16.52 -15.47 -11.24
CA ARG A 88 -15.68 -16.02 -10.18
C ARG A 88 -14.22 -15.59 -10.30
N ARG A 89 -13.98 -14.38 -10.80
CA ARG A 89 -12.63 -13.85 -11.01
C ARG A 89 -12.31 -12.72 -10.06
N TRP A 90 -11.06 -12.68 -9.64
CA TRP A 90 -10.48 -11.55 -8.96
C TRP A 90 -9.96 -10.55 -9.98
N ARG A 91 -10.14 -9.26 -9.70
CA ARG A 91 -9.62 -8.18 -10.52
C ARG A 91 -8.88 -7.19 -9.63
N LEU A 92 -7.60 -7.01 -9.91
CA LEU A 92 -6.78 -5.94 -9.37
C LEU A 92 -6.64 -4.85 -10.42
N THR A 93 -6.82 -3.60 -10.03
CA THR A 93 -6.60 -2.44 -10.89
C THR A 93 -5.62 -1.52 -10.20
N VAL A 94 -4.53 -1.15 -10.87
CA VAL A 94 -3.48 -0.28 -10.31
C VAL A 94 -3.41 1.01 -11.10
N SER A 95 -3.38 2.15 -10.41
CA SER A 95 -3.28 3.48 -11.02
C SER A 95 -2.44 4.42 -10.16
N PRO A 96 -1.69 5.37 -10.77
CA PRO A 96 -1.04 6.44 -10.01
C PRO A 96 -2.06 7.39 -9.36
N ASN A 97 -3.22 7.57 -9.98
CA ASN A 97 -4.28 8.46 -9.46
C ASN A 97 -5.37 7.65 -8.74
N PRO A 98 -6.18 8.28 -7.88
CA PRO A 98 -7.36 7.65 -7.30
C PRO A 98 -8.23 7.01 -8.38
N ILE A 99 -8.59 5.74 -8.18
CA ILE A 99 -9.28 4.94 -9.19
C ILE A 99 -10.76 5.36 -9.24
N GLY A 100 -11.04 6.34 -10.09
CA GLY A 100 -12.38 6.71 -10.55
C GLY A 100 -12.73 6.07 -11.90
N ASN A 101 -13.75 6.60 -12.58
CA ASN A 101 -14.27 6.04 -13.83
C ASN A 101 -13.42 6.32 -15.10
N SER A 102 -12.36 7.15 -15.05
CA SER A 102 -11.71 7.67 -16.28
C SER A 102 -10.18 7.72 -16.25
N GLY A 103 -9.51 6.96 -15.39
CA GLY A 103 -8.05 6.90 -15.35
C GLY A 103 -7.46 5.79 -16.24
N LEU A 104 -6.24 6.01 -16.74
CA LEU A 104 -5.37 4.92 -17.19
C LEU A 104 -5.08 4.04 -15.96
N ALA A 105 -5.63 2.82 -15.97
CA ALA A 105 -5.48 1.88 -14.89
C ALA A 105 -5.14 0.51 -15.44
N LEU A 106 -4.05 -0.07 -14.94
CA LEU A 106 -3.61 -1.39 -15.37
C LEU A 106 -4.42 -2.44 -14.61
N GLY A 107 -5.31 -3.12 -15.33
CA GLY A 107 -6.12 -4.20 -14.79
C GLY A 107 -5.44 -5.55 -14.97
N GLN A 108 -5.30 -6.32 -13.90
CA GLN A 108 -4.93 -7.73 -13.92
C GLN A 108 -6.08 -8.56 -13.35
N THR A 109 -6.24 -9.77 -13.85
CA THR A 109 -7.26 -10.72 -13.36
C THR A 109 -6.59 -11.98 -12.86
N PHE A 110 -7.14 -12.54 -11.78
CA PHE A 110 -6.64 -13.74 -11.14
C PHE A 110 -7.78 -14.72 -10.91
N ASP A 111 -7.44 -16.01 -10.86
CA ASP A 111 -8.42 -17.07 -10.64
C ASP A 111 -8.58 -17.36 -9.13
N THR A 112 -7.54 -17.11 -8.33
CA THR A 112 -7.55 -17.37 -6.88
C THR A 112 -7.40 -16.09 -6.05
N ARG A 113 -7.87 -16.15 -4.79
CA ARG A 113 -7.75 -15.06 -3.82
C ARG A 113 -6.29 -14.82 -3.47
N GLU A 114 -5.55 -15.90 -3.28
CA GLU A 114 -4.16 -15.92 -2.86
C GLU A 114 -3.27 -15.21 -3.89
N GLU A 115 -3.48 -15.47 -5.18
CA GLU A 115 -2.77 -14.77 -6.26
C GLU A 115 -3.10 -13.27 -6.29
N ALA A 116 -4.38 -12.93 -6.16
CA ALA A 116 -4.82 -11.54 -6.18
C ALA A 116 -4.26 -10.76 -4.98
N LEU A 117 -4.21 -11.39 -3.80
CA LEU A 117 -3.63 -10.82 -2.60
C LEU A 117 -2.12 -10.68 -2.70
N ALA A 118 -1.41 -11.70 -3.21
CA ALA A 118 0.02 -11.61 -3.46
C ALA A 118 0.35 -10.42 -4.38
N ALA A 119 -0.47 -10.16 -5.40
CA ALA A 119 -0.31 -9.02 -6.28
C ALA A 119 -0.56 -7.65 -5.60
N VAL A 120 -1.39 -7.59 -4.56
CA VAL A 120 -1.56 -6.37 -3.73
C VAL A 120 -0.41 -6.20 -2.75
N GLN A 121 0.07 -7.31 -2.17
CA GLN A 121 1.15 -7.35 -1.18
C GLN A 121 2.53 -7.01 -1.78
N HIS A 122 2.74 -7.35 -3.06
CA HIS A 122 4.01 -7.12 -3.75
C HIS A 122 3.98 -5.85 -4.60
N ILE A 123 4.87 -4.92 -4.26
CA ILE A 123 5.15 -3.71 -5.01
C ILE A 123 6.54 -3.86 -5.60
N SER A 124 6.64 -3.89 -6.93
CA SER A 124 7.92 -4.05 -7.62
C SER A 124 8.19 -2.88 -8.57
N HIS A 125 9.46 -2.48 -8.65
CA HIS A 125 9.97 -1.47 -9.59
C HIS A 125 9.10 -0.20 -9.66
N TRP A 126 8.63 0.27 -8.51
CA TRP A 126 7.82 1.48 -8.47
C TRP A 126 8.73 2.70 -8.50
N LYS A 127 8.71 3.45 -9.61
CA LYS A 127 9.41 4.74 -9.67
C LYS A 127 8.77 5.76 -8.73
N ILE A 128 9.52 6.23 -7.75
CA ILE A 128 9.07 7.17 -6.70
C ILE A 128 9.63 8.58 -6.83
N ALA A 129 10.71 8.75 -7.61
CA ALA A 129 11.29 10.05 -7.94
C ALA A 129 12.01 9.95 -9.30
N GLU A 130 12.08 11.05 -10.05
CA GLU A 130 12.88 11.10 -11.27
C GLU A 130 14.38 11.23 -10.94
N ALA A 131 15.25 10.85 -11.87
CA ALA A 131 16.70 10.93 -11.65
C ALA A 131 17.19 12.36 -11.35
N GLY A 132 16.54 13.37 -11.95
CA GLY A 132 16.85 14.79 -11.74
C GLY A 132 16.40 15.36 -10.39
N ASP A 133 15.49 14.69 -9.69
CA ASP A 133 15.00 15.13 -8.38
C ASP A 133 15.98 14.77 -7.24
N VAL A 134 16.93 13.86 -7.53
CA VAL A 134 17.82 13.26 -6.55
C VAL A 134 19.25 13.70 -6.78
N ASP A 135 19.79 14.43 -5.81
CA ASP A 135 21.17 14.90 -5.76
C ASP A 135 22.10 13.75 -5.29
N PRO A 136 23.14 13.35 -6.05
CA PRO A 136 24.02 12.25 -5.66
C PRO A 136 24.80 12.44 -4.38
N GLU A 137 25.06 13.68 -3.97
CA GLU A 137 25.83 13.96 -2.76
C GLU A 137 24.93 14.09 -1.53
N ALA A 138 23.61 14.07 -1.73
CA ALA A 138 22.64 14.22 -0.67
C ALA A 138 22.18 12.89 -0.10
N ARG A 139 21.85 12.93 1.19
CA ARG A 139 21.21 11.81 1.88
C ARG A 139 19.71 11.95 1.77
N TYR A 140 19.04 10.84 1.47
CA TYR A 140 17.59 10.79 1.38
C TYR A 140 17.02 9.67 2.25
N ASN A 141 15.82 9.90 2.77
CA ASN A 141 15.00 8.90 3.42
C ASN A 141 13.68 8.79 2.69
N VAL A 142 13.10 7.60 2.68
CA VAL A 142 11.79 7.33 2.13
C VAL A 142 10.87 6.86 3.24
N ASP A 143 9.77 7.57 3.44
CA ASP A 143 8.64 7.05 4.20
C ASP A 143 7.72 6.31 3.25
N PHE A 144 7.64 4.99 3.45
CA PHE A 144 6.71 4.14 2.74
C PHE A 144 5.51 3.81 3.63
N ARG A 145 4.31 4.10 3.14
CA ARG A 145 3.04 3.89 3.83
C ARG A 145 2.15 3.01 2.97
N PHE A 146 1.57 1.99 3.59
CA PHE A 146 0.54 1.17 2.97
C PHE A 146 -0.71 1.22 3.84
N ARG A 147 -1.87 1.45 3.23
CA ARG A 147 -3.14 1.49 3.97
C ARG A 147 -4.32 1.00 3.14
N LEU A 148 -5.33 0.48 3.83
CA LEU A 148 -6.69 0.35 3.29
C LEU A 148 -7.41 1.70 3.39
N ASP A 149 -7.94 2.18 2.27
CA ASP A 149 -8.67 3.43 2.18
C ASP A 149 -10.19 3.22 2.32
N VAL A 150 -10.65 3.23 3.57
CA VAL A 150 -12.07 3.07 3.90
C VAL A 150 -12.94 4.23 3.42
N SER A 151 -12.36 5.38 3.09
CA SER A 151 -13.11 6.56 2.61
C SER A 151 -13.77 6.34 1.25
N GLN A 152 -13.25 5.40 0.46
CA GLN A 152 -13.75 5.05 -0.88
C GLN A 152 -14.81 3.94 -0.84
N LEU A 153 -15.08 3.35 0.33
CA LEU A 153 -16.11 2.32 0.48
C LEU A 153 -17.52 2.93 0.43
N PRO A 154 -18.55 2.16 0.08
CA PRO A 154 -19.93 2.63 0.17
C PRO A 154 -20.27 3.11 1.60
N ARG A 155 -21.11 4.15 1.72
CA ARG A 155 -21.50 4.78 2.99
C ARG A 155 -21.86 3.80 4.12
N PRO A 156 -22.63 2.70 3.88
CA PRO A 156 -22.93 1.73 4.94
C PRO A 156 -21.68 1.09 5.57
N PHE A 157 -20.65 0.81 4.77
CA PHE A 157 -19.39 0.23 5.24
C PHE A 157 -18.49 1.26 5.90
N GLN A 158 -18.57 2.53 5.48
CA GLN A 158 -17.84 3.62 6.15
C GLN A 158 -18.25 3.72 7.62
N ILE A 159 -19.55 3.63 7.92
CA ILE A 159 -20.08 3.71 9.29
C ILE A 159 -19.61 2.52 10.13
N GLY A 160 -19.63 1.31 9.55
CA GLY A 160 -19.14 0.10 10.19
C GLY A 160 -17.61 0.03 10.34
N ALA A 161 -16.85 0.86 9.63
CA ALA A 161 -15.40 0.94 9.75
C ALA A 161 -14.92 1.96 10.82
N VAL A 162 -15.79 2.88 11.26
CA VAL A 162 -15.43 3.86 12.31
C VAL A 162 -15.29 3.14 13.65
N GLY A 163 -14.06 3.03 14.15
CA GLY A 163 -13.75 2.47 15.47
C GLY A 163 -13.53 0.95 15.51
N HIS A 164 -13.54 0.26 14.37
CA HIS A 164 -13.31 -1.19 14.29
C HIS A 164 -11.89 -1.51 13.81
N ALA A 165 -11.14 -2.27 14.60
CA ALA A 165 -9.79 -2.76 14.25
C ALA A 165 -9.79 -3.65 12.99
N ASP A 166 -10.94 -4.27 12.67
CA ASP A 166 -11.11 -5.17 11.52
C ASP A 166 -11.00 -4.47 10.15
N TRP A 167 -11.00 -3.13 10.12
CA TRP A 167 -10.76 -2.35 8.90
C TRP A 167 -9.39 -1.66 8.89
N ASN A 168 -8.57 -1.89 9.92
CA ASN A 168 -7.30 -1.24 10.10
C ASN A 168 -6.15 -2.07 9.51
N ILE A 169 -5.99 -1.99 8.19
CA ILE A 169 -4.79 -2.49 7.50
C ILE A 169 -3.92 -1.27 7.22
N THR A 170 -2.88 -1.08 8.04
CA THR A 170 -1.93 0.01 7.88
C THR A 170 -0.53 -0.43 8.24
N ALA A 171 0.45 -0.05 7.43
CA ALA A 171 1.86 -0.23 7.73
C ALA A 171 2.64 1.01 7.32
N LEU A 172 3.65 1.35 8.12
CA LEU A 172 4.60 2.44 7.86
C LEU A 172 6.01 1.90 8.03
N ARG A 173 6.90 2.25 7.11
CA ARG A 173 8.33 1.98 7.25
C ARG A 173 9.13 3.12 6.65
N ASN A 174 10.03 3.68 7.45
CA ASN A 174 11.07 4.59 6.99
C ASN A 174 12.29 3.77 6.56
N GLN A 175 12.88 4.11 5.42
CA GLN A 175 14.11 3.49 4.94
C GLN A 175 15.01 4.55 4.31
N ARG A 176 16.29 4.54 4.70
CA ARG A 176 17.28 5.39 4.06
C ARG A 176 17.54 4.90 2.64
N LEU A 177 17.60 5.82 1.68
CA LEU A 177 18.05 5.55 0.33
C LEU A 177 19.55 5.26 0.38
N THR A 178 19.91 3.98 0.39
CA THR A 178 21.30 3.54 0.25
C THR A 178 21.54 3.29 -1.24
N ILE A 179 22.67 3.78 -1.74
CA ILE A 179 23.12 3.47 -3.10
C ILE A 179 23.58 2.02 -3.11
N GLU A 180 22.66 1.08 -3.28
CA GLU A 180 23.02 -0.24 -3.80
C GLU A 180 23.24 -0.04 -5.30
N SER A 181 24.47 0.27 -5.69
CA SER A 181 24.88 0.18 -7.09
C SER A 181 24.68 -1.28 -7.50
N GLY A 182 23.62 -1.56 -8.27
CA GLY A 182 23.42 -2.85 -8.91
C GLY A 182 24.70 -3.21 -9.66
N ARG A 183 25.34 -4.28 -9.24
CA ARG A 183 26.51 -4.85 -9.91
C ARG A 183 26.07 -5.65 -11.11
#